data_AF-A0AAW2JAC5-F1
#
_entry.id   AF-A0AAW2JAC5-F1
#
_cell.length_a   1.000
_cell.length_b   1.000
_cell.length_c   1.000
_cell.angle_alpha   90.00
_cell.angle_beta   90.00
_cell.angle_gamma   90.00
#
_symmetry.space_group_name_H-M   'P 1'
#
loop_
_entity.id
_entity.type
_entity.pdbx_description
1 polymer ?
#
loop_
_entity_poly.entity_id
_entity_poly.type
_entity_poly.pdbx_seq_one_letter_code
_entity_poly.pdbx_strand_id
1 'polypeptide(L)'
;MKAHKIIERVQLEQRSQYGVKGPRTVIAVTPTYVRTFQTLHLTGLMHSLMNVPYDVIWIVVEAGGATNETAALISKSGLRTIHIGFDAKMPVLWEDRHKLESKMRLHALRVVREKRLDGIMMFADESNMHALELFDEIQKVKWVGAISVGILAHSGDSEEEELPVIQRDDSEKDDKNPQLPIQGPACNSSNHLVGWHTFDSLPFLDKSARYIGDRAVVLPRKLEWAGFVLDSKLVWEDADKPDWVKVFEEVSRDGEDVESPLSFLNDASVVEPLGSCGRKVMLWWLRVEARADSKFPARWIIDPPLDITVPAKRTPWPDAPPELPSSVEKVISIQETTDKRASKSGSRRKRSSRSKRKHTAKVIDEHASTRRSGDN
;
A
#
# COMPACT_ATOMS: atom_id res chain seq x y z
N MET A 1 9.63 38.03 0.83
CA MET A 1 9.72 36.68 1.45
C MET A 1 8.95 35.72 0.56
N LYS A 2 9.53 34.57 0.15
CA LYS A 2 8.84 33.57 -0.69
C LYS A 2 7.82 32.80 0.17
N ALA A 3 6.61 32.52 -0.34
CA ALA A 3 5.51 31.87 0.39
C ALA A 3 5.92 30.60 1.16
N HIS A 4 6.79 29.77 0.57
CA HIS A 4 7.34 28.56 1.20
C HIS A 4 8.01 28.83 2.57
N LYS A 5 8.74 29.94 2.72
CA LYS A 5 9.40 30.28 4.00
C LYS A 5 8.39 30.68 5.08
N ILE A 6 7.27 31.29 4.68
CA ILE A 6 6.19 31.65 5.62
C ILE A 6 5.50 30.36 6.09
N ILE A 7 5.18 29.45 5.17
CA ILE A 7 4.57 28.16 5.49
C ILE A 7 5.47 27.36 6.43
N GLU A 8 6.76 27.25 6.12
CA GLU A 8 7.75 26.57 6.95
C GLU A 8 7.81 27.17 8.36
N ARG A 9 7.81 28.51 8.48
CA ARG A 9 7.78 29.17 9.79
C ARG A 9 6.50 28.89 10.55
N VAL A 10 5.33 28.95 9.89
CA VAL A 10 4.03 28.66 10.52
C VAL A 10 3.98 27.22 11.01
N GLN A 11 4.43 26.26 10.21
CA GLN A 11 4.49 24.85 10.62
C GLN A 11 5.42 24.65 11.82
N LEU A 12 6.57 25.32 11.86
CA LEU A 12 7.49 25.25 12.99
C LEU A 12 6.87 25.83 14.27
N GLU A 13 6.20 26.98 14.18
CA GLU A 13 5.51 27.59 15.32
C GLU A 13 4.33 26.74 15.81
N GLN A 14 3.54 26.17 14.88
CA GLN A 14 2.45 25.25 15.23
C GLN A 14 2.97 23.99 15.94
N ARG A 15 4.06 23.39 15.46
CA ARG A 15 4.71 22.25 16.14
C ARG A 15 5.28 22.67 17.49
N SER A 16 5.86 23.86 17.59
CA SER A 16 6.38 24.38 18.85
C SER A 16 5.26 24.59 19.87
N GLN A 17 4.09 25.07 19.46
CA GLN A 17 2.99 25.34 20.39
C GLN A 17 2.14 24.10 20.71
N TYR A 18 1.79 23.31 19.70
CA TYR A 18 0.79 22.24 19.79
C TYR A 18 1.37 20.84 19.53
N GLY A 19 2.60 20.74 19.02
CA GLY A 19 3.23 19.46 18.71
C GLY A 19 3.79 18.75 19.95
N VAL A 20 4.21 17.49 19.74
CA VAL A 20 4.82 16.65 20.77
C VAL A 20 6.12 17.29 21.27
N LYS A 21 6.25 17.40 22.60
CA LYS A 21 7.45 17.94 23.25
C LYS A 21 8.49 16.82 23.42
N GLY A 22 9.71 17.05 22.91
CA GLY A 22 10.79 16.07 22.98
C GLY A 22 10.44 14.75 22.27
N PRO A 23 10.12 14.79 20.96
CA PRO A 23 9.72 13.60 20.23
C PRO A 23 10.84 12.56 20.20
N ARG A 24 10.47 11.29 20.35
CA ARG A 24 11.39 10.16 20.14
C ARG A 24 11.48 9.84 18.66
N THR A 25 12.64 9.32 18.24
CA THR A 25 12.84 8.79 16.89
C THR A 25 11.81 7.71 16.58
N VAL A 26 11.24 7.74 15.38
CA VAL A 26 10.35 6.68 14.87
C VAL A 26 11.20 5.67 14.10
N ILE A 27 11.13 4.41 14.50
CA ILE A 27 11.78 3.28 13.83
C ILE A 27 10.70 2.51 13.07
N ALA A 28 10.60 2.76 11.77
CA ALA A 28 9.63 2.08 10.91
C ALA A 28 10.23 0.78 10.37
N VAL A 29 9.62 -0.36 10.70
CA VAL A 29 10.02 -1.69 10.22
C VAL A 29 9.09 -2.12 9.08
N THR A 30 9.67 -2.38 7.91
CA THR A 30 8.92 -2.73 6.70
C THR A 30 9.46 -4.02 6.09
N PRO A 31 8.72 -5.14 6.19
CA PRO A 31 8.98 -6.30 5.34
C PRO A 31 8.55 -6.00 3.90
N THR A 32 9.37 -6.40 2.92
CA THR A 32 9.10 -6.26 1.49
C THR A 32 9.70 -7.44 0.71
N TYR A 33 9.33 -7.56 -0.56
CA TYR A 33 9.95 -8.50 -1.50
C TYR A 33 9.69 -8.06 -2.94
N VAL A 34 10.55 -8.50 -3.85
CA VAL A 34 10.47 -8.13 -5.26
C VAL A 34 9.22 -8.71 -5.92
N ARG A 35 8.34 -7.80 -6.37
CA ARG A 35 7.12 -8.11 -7.14
C ARG A 35 6.62 -6.92 -7.93
N THR A 36 5.61 -7.17 -8.76
CA THR A 36 4.91 -6.18 -9.58
C THR A 36 4.55 -4.87 -8.86
N PHE A 37 3.89 -4.93 -7.69
CA PHE A 37 3.46 -3.72 -6.96
C PHE A 37 4.45 -3.25 -5.86
N GLN A 38 5.65 -3.84 -5.78
CA GLN A 38 6.62 -3.45 -4.75
C GLN A 38 6.95 -1.95 -4.81
N THR A 39 7.27 -1.43 -6.00
CA THR A 39 7.60 0.01 -6.16
C THR A 39 6.42 0.90 -5.78
N LEU A 40 5.20 0.52 -6.18
CA LEU A 40 3.99 1.27 -5.87
C LEU A 40 3.84 1.43 -4.36
N HIS A 41 3.88 0.31 -3.63
CA HIS A 41 3.71 0.24 -2.19
C HIS A 41 4.84 0.96 -1.44
N LEU A 42 6.10 0.66 -1.76
CA LEU A 42 7.25 1.32 -1.13
C LEU A 42 7.28 2.82 -1.40
N THR A 43 6.86 3.28 -2.59
CA THR A 43 6.79 4.73 -2.89
C THR A 43 5.71 5.42 -2.06
N GLY A 44 4.55 4.78 -1.91
CA GLY A 44 3.47 5.28 -1.05
C GLY A 44 3.93 5.43 0.41
N LEU A 45 4.51 4.37 0.96
CA LEU A 45 5.04 4.40 2.32
C LEU A 45 6.19 5.41 2.48
N MET A 46 7.12 5.46 1.52
CA MET A 46 8.24 6.41 1.52
C MET A 46 7.74 7.85 1.64
N HIS A 47 6.77 8.25 0.82
CA HIS A 47 6.22 9.60 0.88
C HIS A 47 5.53 9.88 2.22
N SER A 48 4.81 8.91 2.79
CA SER A 48 4.22 9.06 4.12
C SER A 48 5.29 9.29 5.19
N LEU A 49 6.37 8.49 5.19
CA LEU A 49 7.47 8.62 6.14
C LEU A 49 8.25 9.93 5.98
N MET A 50 8.42 10.43 4.75
CA MET A 50 9.06 11.72 4.48
C MET A 50 8.26 12.91 5.03
N ASN A 51 6.95 12.75 5.24
CA ASN A 51 6.10 13.80 5.81
C ASN A 51 6.00 13.74 7.34
N VAL A 52 6.64 12.75 7.98
CA VAL A 52 6.69 12.64 9.43
C VAL A 52 7.53 13.80 9.98
N PRO A 53 7.03 14.57 10.97
CA PRO A 53 7.72 15.74 11.48
C PRO A 53 8.87 15.43 12.47
N TYR A 54 9.24 14.16 12.60
CA TYR A 54 10.19 13.62 13.59
C TYR A 54 11.34 12.89 12.90
N ASP A 55 12.40 12.58 13.65
CA ASP A 55 13.47 11.73 13.14
C ASP A 55 12.93 10.33 12.83
N VAL A 56 13.19 9.84 11.61
CA VAL A 56 12.76 8.51 11.15
C VAL A 56 13.97 7.67 10.78
N ILE A 57 14.03 6.46 11.36
CA ILE A 57 14.90 5.38 10.90
C ILE A 57 14.00 4.36 10.19
N TRP A 58 14.28 4.12 8.92
CA TRP A 58 13.49 3.18 8.11
C TRP A 58 14.26 1.88 7.89
N ILE A 59 13.82 0.81 8.55
CA ILE A 59 14.39 -0.53 8.43
C ILE A 59 13.58 -1.30 7.38
N VAL A 60 14.21 -1.63 6.27
CA VAL A 60 13.61 -2.35 5.16
C VAL A 60 14.21 -3.76 5.12
N VAL A 61 13.37 -4.77 5.34
CA VAL A 61 13.78 -6.18 5.29
C VAL A 61 13.23 -6.79 4.01
N GLU A 62 14.10 -7.24 3.12
CA GLU A 62 13.74 -7.74 1.80
C GLU A 62 13.89 -9.26 1.69
N ALA A 63 12.78 -9.96 1.43
CA ALA A 63 12.80 -11.41 1.22
C ALA A 63 13.46 -11.74 -0.13
N GLY A 64 14.28 -12.79 -0.15
CA GLY A 64 15.06 -13.22 -1.32
C GLY A 64 16.43 -12.54 -1.45
N GLY A 65 16.83 -11.75 -0.45
CA GLY A 65 18.09 -11.01 -0.42
C GLY A 65 17.92 -9.53 -0.78
N ALA A 66 18.85 -8.69 -0.30
CA ALA A 66 18.83 -7.26 -0.57
C ALA A 66 19.19 -6.98 -2.04
N THR A 67 18.35 -6.23 -2.74
CA THR A 67 18.56 -5.89 -4.16
C THR A 67 19.01 -4.44 -4.36
N ASN A 68 19.78 -4.20 -5.43
CA ASN A 68 20.24 -2.85 -5.77
C ASN A 68 19.06 -1.95 -6.18
N GLU A 69 18.03 -2.54 -6.77
CA GLU A 69 16.78 -1.88 -7.12
C GLU A 69 16.10 -1.35 -5.86
N THR A 70 15.80 -2.22 -4.89
CA THR A 70 15.22 -1.81 -3.59
C THR A 70 16.05 -0.72 -2.92
N ALA A 71 17.38 -0.89 -2.87
CA ALA A 71 18.29 0.09 -2.31
C ALA A 71 18.21 1.47 -3.01
N ALA A 72 18.17 1.47 -4.35
CA ALA A 72 18.09 2.70 -5.15
C ALA A 72 16.73 3.41 -5.06
N LEU A 73 15.64 2.70 -4.73
CA LEU A 73 14.35 3.32 -4.47
C LEU A 73 14.34 4.01 -3.12
N ILE A 74 14.66 3.27 -2.06
CA ILE A 74 14.56 3.78 -0.69
C ILE A 74 15.59 4.89 -0.42
N SER A 75 16.72 4.92 -1.14
CA SER A 75 17.70 6.01 -1.06
C SER A 75 17.14 7.36 -1.51
N LYS A 76 16.09 7.39 -2.34
CA LYS A 76 15.42 8.63 -2.79
C LYS A 76 14.67 9.34 -1.66
N SER A 77 14.37 8.62 -0.58
CA SER A 77 13.66 9.17 0.58
C SER A 77 14.45 10.25 1.32
N GLY A 78 15.79 10.19 1.27
CA GLY A 78 16.67 11.00 2.13
C GLY A 78 16.59 10.64 3.62
N LEU A 79 15.82 9.61 4.01
CA LEU A 79 15.71 9.13 5.37
C LEU A 79 16.92 8.26 5.75
N ARG A 80 17.14 8.06 7.05
CA ARG A 80 18.13 7.11 7.54
C ARG A 80 17.61 5.68 7.32
N THR A 81 18.01 5.06 6.21
CA THR A 81 17.57 3.71 5.84
C THR A 81 18.56 2.63 6.31
N ILE A 82 18.04 1.52 6.83
CA ILE A 82 18.79 0.28 7.07
C ILE A 82 18.16 -0.81 6.20
N HIS A 83 18.82 -1.16 5.11
CA HIS A 83 18.34 -2.18 4.17
C HIS A 83 19.00 -3.52 4.46
N ILE A 84 18.18 -4.56 4.65
CA ILE A 84 18.61 -5.87 5.13
C ILE A 84 18.01 -6.94 4.23
N GLY A 85 18.84 -7.87 3.77
CA GLY A 85 18.37 -9.04 3.02
C GLY A 85 17.96 -10.17 3.97
N PHE A 86 16.83 -10.81 3.68
CA PHE A 86 16.36 -12.01 4.35
C PHE A 86 16.49 -13.20 3.41
N ASP A 87 17.29 -14.20 3.80
CA ASP A 87 17.65 -15.36 2.97
C ASP A 87 16.54 -16.43 2.92
N ALA A 88 15.37 -16.01 2.47
CA ALA A 88 14.26 -16.88 2.11
C ALA A 88 13.37 -16.17 1.09
N LYS A 89 12.94 -16.88 0.05
CA LYS A 89 12.01 -16.33 -0.94
C LYS A 89 10.61 -16.22 -0.36
N MET A 90 9.86 -15.22 -0.83
CA MET A 90 8.47 -15.06 -0.42
C MET A 90 7.60 -16.23 -0.91
N PRO A 91 6.85 -16.92 -0.02
CA PRO A 91 5.95 -18.01 -0.40
C PRO A 91 4.77 -17.53 -1.24
N VAL A 92 4.20 -18.46 -2.01
CA VAL A 92 3.00 -18.23 -2.84
C VAL A 92 1.72 -18.35 -2.00
N LEU A 93 1.72 -19.21 -0.98
CA LEU A 93 0.60 -19.41 -0.06
C LEU A 93 0.55 -18.26 0.96
N TRP A 94 -0.61 -17.65 1.13
CA TRP A 94 -0.79 -16.50 2.05
C TRP A 94 -0.45 -16.83 3.50
N GLU A 95 -0.82 -18.02 3.99
CA GLU A 95 -0.51 -18.42 5.37
C GLU A 95 1.00 -18.47 5.63
N ASP A 96 1.77 -19.06 4.71
CA ASP A 96 3.23 -19.15 4.82
C ASP A 96 3.89 -17.78 4.64
N ARG A 97 3.30 -16.91 3.80
CA ARG A 97 3.74 -15.53 3.66
C ARG A 97 3.57 -14.74 4.95
N HIS A 98 2.43 -14.85 5.64
CA HIS A 98 2.25 -14.20 6.94
C HIS A 98 3.31 -14.67 7.95
N LYS A 99 3.62 -15.97 7.99
CA LYS A 99 4.69 -16.52 8.85
C LYS A 99 6.06 -15.96 8.48
N LEU A 100 6.38 -15.87 7.19
CA LEU A 100 7.65 -15.31 6.74
C LEU A 100 7.76 -13.81 7.07
N GLU A 101 6.69 -13.04 6.87
CA GLU A 101 6.64 -11.62 7.24
C GLU A 101 6.87 -11.42 8.74
N SER A 102 6.31 -12.27 9.60
CA SER A 102 6.64 -12.29 11.05
C SER A 102 8.13 -12.54 11.29
N LYS A 103 8.74 -13.55 10.65
CA LYS A 103 10.18 -13.85 10.77
C LYS A 103 11.05 -12.66 10.32
N MET A 104 10.66 -11.95 9.27
CA MET A 104 11.33 -10.74 8.81
C MET A 104 11.25 -9.60 9.82
N ARG A 105 10.09 -9.40 10.48
CA ARG A 105 9.95 -8.42 11.57
C ARG A 105 10.83 -8.77 12.76
N LEU A 106 10.89 -10.04 13.17
CA LEU A 106 11.80 -10.52 14.21
C LEU A 106 13.27 -10.26 13.85
N HIS A 107 13.65 -10.45 12.58
CA HIS A 107 14.99 -10.15 12.10
C HIS A 107 15.33 -8.65 12.21
N ALA A 108 14.38 -7.76 11.90
CA ALA A 108 14.54 -6.32 12.13
C ALA A 108 14.72 -5.98 13.62
N LEU A 109 13.97 -6.63 14.52
CA LEU A 109 14.09 -6.42 15.96
C LEU A 109 15.48 -6.83 16.49
N ARG A 110 16.08 -7.89 15.96
CA ARG A 110 17.49 -8.24 16.26
C ARG A 110 18.44 -7.11 15.87
N VAL A 111 18.24 -6.50 14.70
CA VAL A 111 19.08 -5.38 14.24
C VAL A 111 18.89 -4.14 15.10
N VAL A 112 17.67 -3.86 15.56
CA VAL A 112 17.41 -2.78 16.53
C VAL A 112 18.19 -3.00 17.82
N ARG A 113 18.18 -4.22 18.35
CA ARG A 113 18.93 -4.62 19.54
C ARG A 113 20.44 -4.48 19.33
N GLU A 114 20.99 -5.10 18.29
CA GLU A 114 22.43 -5.09 17.99
C GLU A 114 22.98 -3.69 17.78
N LYS A 115 22.22 -2.83 17.09
CA LYS A 115 22.61 -1.44 16.81
C LYS A 115 22.19 -0.46 17.92
N ARG A 116 21.53 -0.94 18.98
CA ARG A 116 20.99 -0.13 20.08
C ARG A 116 20.23 1.09 19.60
N LEU A 117 19.35 0.91 18.62
CA LEU A 117 18.52 2.01 18.11
C LEU A 117 17.50 2.37 19.18
N ASP A 118 17.47 3.65 19.57
CA ASP A 118 16.58 4.19 20.60
C ASP A 118 15.44 4.97 19.94
N GLY A 119 14.21 4.60 20.26
CA GLY A 119 13.01 5.20 19.69
C GLY A 119 11.76 4.34 19.83
N ILE A 120 10.71 4.77 19.13
CA ILE A 120 9.42 4.08 19.04
C ILE A 120 9.43 3.24 17.77
N MET A 121 9.31 1.93 17.92
CA MET A 121 9.19 1.00 16.81
C MET A 121 7.73 0.87 16.37
N MET A 122 7.51 0.97 15.06
CA MET A 122 6.23 0.66 14.42
C MET A 122 6.44 -0.33 13.27
N PHE A 123 5.44 -1.17 13.01
CA PHE A 123 5.46 -2.14 11.92
C PHE A 123 4.68 -1.59 10.73
N ALA A 124 5.41 -0.94 9.82
CA ALA A 124 4.85 -0.25 8.66
C ALA A 124 4.94 -1.17 7.43
N ASP A 125 3.93 -2.03 7.26
CA ASP A 125 3.80 -2.82 6.04
C ASP A 125 3.63 -1.90 4.83
N GLU A 126 4.34 -2.19 3.75
CA GLU A 126 4.44 -1.32 2.57
C GLU A 126 3.11 -1.01 1.90
N SER A 127 2.10 -1.89 2.02
CA SER A 127 0.78 -1.70 1.38
C SER A 127 -0.23 -0.97 2.26
N ASN A 128 0.07 -0.74 3.54
CA ASN A 128 -0.85 -0.10 4.47
C ASN A 128 -0.88 1.43 4.27
N MET A 129 -2.03 2.03 4.57
CA MET A 129 -2.19 3.49 4.57
C MET A 129 -2.08 4.03 5.99
N HIS A 130 -1.31 5.11 6.16
CA HIS A 130 -0.99 5.69 7.46
C HIS A 130 -1.38 7.16 7.45
N ALA A 131 -2.25 7.59 8.37
CA ALA A 131 -2.52 9.00 8.58
C ALA A 131 -1.33 9.67 9.30
N LEU A 132 -1.02 10.93 8.98
CA LEU A 132 0.12 11.62 9.61
C LEU A 132 -0.06 11.83 11.13
N GLU A 133 -1.32 11.95 11.58
CA GLU A 133 -1.66 12.01 13.00
C GLU A 133 -1.31 10.75 13.79
N LEU A 134 -1.13 9.60 13.13
CA LEU A 134 -0.65 8.38 13.77
C LEU A 134 0.70 8.62 14.42
N PHE A 135 1.59 9.34 13.74
CA PHE A 135 2.96 9.57 14.21
C PHE A 135 3.00 10.46 15.45
N ASP A 136 2.01 11.32 15.66
CA ASP A 136 1.86 12.09 16.89
C ASP A 136 1.28 11.22 18.02
N GLU A 137 0.32 10.35 17.69
CA GLU A 137 -0.33 9.49 18.66
C GLU A 137 0.63 8.46 19.27
N ILE A 138 1.45 7.82 18.44
CA ILE A 138 2.39 6.79 18.91
C ILE A 138 3.45 7.34 19.86
N GLN A 139 3.71 8.66 19.84
CA GLN A 139 4.65 9.30 20.76
C GLN A 139 4.25 9.17 22.23
N LYS A 140 2.97 8.91 22.50
CA LYS A 140 2.43 8.75 23.85
C LYS A 140 2.80 7.42 24.52
N VAL A 141 3.20 6.41 23.74
CA VAL A 141 3.47 5.06 24.26
C VAL A 141 4.62 5.05 25.26
N LYS A 142 4.51 4.35 26.39
CA LYS A 142 5.65 4.17 27.29
C LYS A 142 6.44 2.93 26.95
N TRP A 143 5.75 1.82 26.73
CA TRP A 143 6.37 0.53 26.45
C TRP A 143 5.71 -0.18 25.28
N VAL A 144 4.41 -0.46 25.37
CA VAL A 144 3.68 -1.21 24.32
C VAL A 144 2.34 -0.54 24.12
N GLY A 145 2.09 -0.10 22.89
CA GLY A 145 0.85 0.57 22.50
C GLY A 145 0.10 -0.25 21.47
N ALA A 146 -1.24 -0.15 21.51
CA ALA A 146 -2.11 -0.68 20.47
C ALA A 146 -2.97 0.43 19.87
N ILE A 147 -3.12 0.43 18.55
CA ILE A 147 -3.97 1.33 17.78
C ILE A 147 -5.07 0.54 17.07
N SER A 148 -6.13 1.23 16.67
CA SER A 148 -7.13 0.62 15.79
C SER A 148 -6.70 0.66 14.33
N VAL A 149 -6.90 -0.48 13.68
CA VAL A 149 -6.61 -0.75 12.28
C VAL A 149 -7.92 -0.95 11.54
N GLY A 150 -8.20 -0.09 10.57
CA GLY A 150 -9.31 -0.29 9.64
C GLY A 150 -8.97 -1.38 8.63
N ILE A 151 -9.84 -2.36 8.45
CA ILE A 151 -9.67 -3.47 7.52
C ILE A 151 -10.48 -3.18 6.25
N LEU A 152 -9.81 -3.13 5.10
CA LEU A 152 -10.48 -3.02 3.80
C LEU A 152 -10.57 -4.41 3.13
N ALA A 153 -11.59 -5.18 3.49
CA ALA A 153 -11.96 -6.40 2.80
C ALA A 153 -13.00 -6.10 1.69
N HIS A 154 -12.69 -6.43 0.43
CA HIS A 154 -13.59 -6.18 -0.70
C HIS A 154 -14.39 -7.43 -1.02
N SER A 155 -15.65 -7.56 -0.58
CA SER A 155 -16.50 -8.67 -1.05
C SER A 155 -16.56 -8.65 -2.58
N GLY A 156 -16.04 -9.69 -3.24
CA GLY A 156 -15.81 -9.73 -4.69
C GLY A 156 -17.05 -9.72 -5.58
N ASP A 157 -18.26 -9.52 -5.03
CA ASP A 157 -19.51 -9.45 -5.77
C ASP A 157 -20.11 -8.05 -5.57
N SER A 158 -19.82 -7.15 -6.50
CA SER A 158 -20.60 -5.94 -6.73
C SER A 158 -21.45 -6.17 -7.98
N GLU A 159 -22.32 -7.17 -7.94
CA GLU A 159 -23.58 -7.15 -8.68
C GLU A 159 -24.68 -7.14 -7.61
N GLU A 160 -25.25 -5.95 -7.41
CA GLU A 160 -26.49 -5.69 -6.65
C GLU A 160 -26.51 -6.03 -5.15
N GLU A 161 -25.72 -5.32 -4.34
CA GLU A 161 -26.21 -4.94 -3.01
C GLU A 161 -25.84 -3.47 -2.76
N GLU A 162 -26.80 -2.59 -3.04
CA GLU A 162 -26.78 -1.23 -2.53
C GLU A 162 -26.59 -1.29 -1.01
N LEU A 163 -25.60 -0.56 -0.51
CA LEU A 163 -25.51 -0.22 0.92
C LEU A 163 -26.92 0.22 1.37
N PRO A 164 -27.57 -0.42 2.36
CA PRO A 164 -28.92 -0.04 2.72
C PRO A 164 -28.85 1.32 3.41
N VAL A 165 -29.14 2.37 2.64
CA VAL A 165 -29.58 3.65 3.15
C VAL A 165 -30.94 3.39 3.79
N ILE A 166 -30.90 3.13 5.10
CA ILE A 166 -31.96 3.28 6.09
C ILE A 166 -33.35 3.57 5.49
N GLN A 167 -34.09 2.52 5.17
CA GLN A 167 -35.53 2.47 5.40
C GLN A 167 -35.78 1.25 6.27
N ARG A 168 -35.91 1.49 7.57
CA ARG A 168 -36.30 0.47 8.55
C ARG A 168 -37.80 0.28 8.40
N ASP A 169 -38.21 -0.83 7.80
CA ASP A 169 -39.52 -1.40 8.06
C ASP A 169 -39.36 -2.48 9.12
N ASP A 170 -40.12 -2.31 10.21
CA ASP A 170 -40.09 -3.15 11.39
C ASP A 170 -40.76 -4.50 11.12
N SER A 171 -39.99 -5.51 10.69
CA SER A 171 -40.38 -6.90 10.89
C SER A 171 -39.19 -7.85 10.81
N GLU A 172 -38.97 -8.56 11.92
CA GLU A 172 -38.06 -9.68 12.15
C GLU A 172 -36.58 -9.33 12.40
N LYS A 173 -36.25 -9.32 13.70
CA LYS A 173 -34.92 -9.13 14.27
C LYS A 173 -34.01 -10.31 13.93
N ASP A 174 -33.11 -10.10 12.98
CA ASP A 174 -31.80 -10.72 13.01
C ASP A 174 -30.80 -9.63 13.42
N ASP A 175 -30.50 -9.55 14.72
CA ASP A 175 -29.66 -8.56 15.41
C ASP A 175 -28.16 -8.69 15.03
N LYS A 176 -27.82 -8.80 13.75
CA LYS A 176 -26.43 -8.69 13.29
C LYS A 176 -26.16 -7.24 12.93
N ASN A 177 -25.90 -6.42 13.96
CA ASN A 177 -25.23 -5.14 13.77
C ASN A 177 -24.05 -5.36 12.82
N PRO A 178 -23.94 -4.62 11.69
CA PRO A 178 -22.82 -4.80 10.79
C PRO A 178 -21.54 -4.55 11.60
N GLN A 179 -20.75 -5.62 11.80
CA GLN A 179 -19.50 -5.51 12.56
C GLN A 179 -18.60 -4.53 11.82
N LEU A 180 -18.15 -3.50 12.54
CA LEU A 180 -17.18 -2.56 12.03
C LEU A 180 -15.92 -3.36 11.66
N PRO A 181 -15.39 -3.26 10.43
CA PRO A 181 -14.22 -4.01 9.99
C PRO A 181 -12.96 -3.37 10.59
N ILE A 182 -12.82 -3.47 11.91
CA ILE A 182 -11.76 -2.82 12.69
C ILE A 182 -11.12 -3.88 13.59
N GLN A 183 -9.79 -3.85 13.66
CA GLN A 183 -9.02 -4.53 14.69
C GLN A 183 -8.48 -3.50 15.67
N GLY A 184 -8.36 -3.83 16.96
CA GLY A 184 -7.76 -2.91 17.91
C GLY A 184 -8.15 -3.15 19.37
N PRO A 185 -7.71 -2.26 20.27
CA PRO A 185 -8.03 -2.37 21.69
C PRO A 185 -9.52 -2.09 21.96
N ALA A 186 -10.13 -2.87 22.85
CA ALA A 186 -11.46 -2.62 23.40
C ALA A 186 -11.34 -2.16 24.85
N CYS A 187 -11.93 -1.02 25.19
CA CYS A 187 -11.88 -0.46 26.55
C CYS A 187 -13.22 -0.36 27.25
N ASN A 188 -13.16 -0.34 28.57
CA ASN A 188 -14.28 0.05 29.41
C ASN A 188 -14.52 1.58 29.40
N SER A 189 -15.54 2.03 30.12
CA SER A 189 -15.90 3.45 30.27
C SER A 189 -14.79 4.32 30.86
N SER A 190 -13.84 3.73 31.57
CA SER A 190 -12.67 4.41 32.14
C SER A 190 -11.45 4.39 31.21
N ASN A 191 -11.61 4.03 29.93
CA ASN A 191 -10.55 3.89 28.92
C ASN A 191 -9.43 2.89 29.28
N HIS A 192 -9.72 1.92 30.15
CA HIS A 192 -8.79 0.83 30.42
C HIS A 192 -9.05 -0.32 29.45
N LEU A 193 -7.97 -0.91 28.94
CA LEU A 193 -8.03 -2.08 28.06
C LEU A 193 -8.72 -3.24 28.79
N VAL A 194 -9.78 -3.78 28.19
CA VAL A 194 -10.51 -4.95 28.70
C VAL A 194 -10.60 -6.08 27.69
N GLY A 195 -10.19 -5.87 26.45
CA GLY A 195 -10.21 -6.88 25.40
C GLY A 195 -9.75 -6.35 24.06
N TRP A 196 -10.08 -7.08 22.99
CA TRP A 196 -9.66 -6.79 21.63
C TRP A 196 -10.85 -6.88 20.69
N HIS A 197 -10.98 -5.90 19.79
CA HIS A 197 -11.76 -6.02 18.58
C HIS A 197 -10.92 -6.79 17.56
N THR A 198 -11.46 -7.90 17.06
CA THR A 198 -10.85 -8.72 16.00
C THR A 198 -11.77 -8.78 14.81
N PHE A 199 -11.18 -8.93 13.62
CA PHE A 199 -11.95 -9.10 12.39
C PHE A 199 -12.59 -10.48 12.33
N ASP A 200 -13.91 -10.55 12.14
CA ASP A 200 -14.60 -11.81 11.89
C ASP A 200 -14.37 -12.26 10.44
N SER A 201 -13.52 -13.28 10.28
CA SER A 201 -13.20 -13.86 8.98
C SER A 201 -14.25 -14.85 8.48
N LEU A 202 -15.17 -15.33 9.33
CA LEU A 202 -16.14 -16.37 8.98
C LEU A 202 -16.96 -16.04 7.73
N PRO A 203 -17.47 -14.80 7.53
CA PRO A 203 -18.25 -14.46 6.35
C PRO A 203 -17.46 -14.52 5.02
N PHE A 204 -16.13 -14.55 5.10
CA PHE A 204 -15.24 -14.47 3.94
C PHE A 204 -14.45 -15.75 3.68
N LEU A 205 -14.59 -16.79 4.51
CA LEU A 205 -13.78 -18.02 4.42
C LEU A 205 -13.84 -18.66 3.02
N ASP A 206 -15.04 -18.80 2.47
CA ASP A 206 -15.26 -19.42 1.15
C ASP A 206 -14.87 -18.49 -0.02
N LYS A 207 -14.70 -17.19 0.24
CA LYS A 207 -14.34 -16.15 -0.74
C LYS A 207 -12.95 -15.55 -0.46
N SER A 208 -12.07 -16.32 0.18
CA SER A 208 -10.72 -15.87 0.56
C SER A 208 -9.65 -16.36 -0.42
N ALA A 209 -8.65 -15.50 -0.66
CA ALA A 209 -7.48 -15.85 -1.44
C ALA A 209 -6.57 -16.80 -0.64
N ARG A 210 -6.19 -17.93 -1.23
CA ARG A 210 -5.21 -18.85 -0.65
C ARG A 210 -3.83 -18.62 -1.22
N TYR A 211 -3.77 -18.36 -2.52
CA TYR A 211 -2.55 -18.08 -3.26
C TYR A 211 -2.50 -16.62 -3.73
N ILE A 212 -1.28 -16.15 -3.99
CA ILE A 212 -1.10 -14.83 -4.61
C ILE A 212 -1.71 -14.80 -6.02
N GLY A 213 -2.45 -13.74 -6.31
CA GLY A 213 -3.11 -13.55 -7.61
C GLY A 213 -4.49 -14.20 -7.74
N ASP A 214 -4.97 -14.90 -6.71
CA ASP A 214 -6.35 -15.38 -6.63
C ASP A 214 -7.34 -14.20 -6.77
N ARG A 215 -8.49 -14.46 -7.41
CA ARG A 215 -9.57 -13.46 -7.57
C ARG A 215 -10.45 -13.39 -6.32
N ALA A 216 -9.83 -13.26 -5.16
CA ALA A 216 -10.49 -13.31 -3.86
C ALA A 216 -9.81 -12.37 -2.86
N VAL A 217 -10.45 -12.12 -1.73
CA VAL A 217 -9.93 -11.20 -0.70
C VAL A 217 -8.85 -11.86 0.11
N VAL A 218 -7.74 -11.16 0.32
CA VAL A 218 -6.75 -11.58 1.32
C VAL A 218 -7.28 -11.21 2.70
N LEU A 219 -7.44 -12.20 3.57
CA LEU A 219 -7.93 -11.96 4.92
C LEU A 219 -6.80 -11.51 5.84
N PRO A 220 -7.06 -10.57 6.76
CA PRO A 220 -6.09 -10.23 7.79
C PRO A 220 -5.98 -11.38 8.81
N ARG A 221 -4.89 -11.37 9.58
CA ARG A 221 -4.76 -12.16 10.82
C ARG A 221 -5.68 -11.59 11.91
N LYS A 222 -5.84 -12.32 13.02
CA LYS A 222 -6.68 -11.87 14.15
C LYS A 222 -6.29 -10.49 14.66
N LEU A 223 -4.98 -10.23 14.77
CA LEU A 223 -4.39 -8.95 15.12
C LEU A 223 -3.16 -8.72 14.25
N GLU A 224 -3.21 -7.70 13.39
CA GLU A 224 -2.08 -7.32 12.54
C GLU A 224 -0.95 -6.67 13.33
N TRP A 225 0.30 -6.96 12.96
CA TRP A 225 1.49 -6.34 13.57
C TRP A 225 1.47 -4.81 13.49
N ALA A 226 0.91 -4.27 12.40
CA ALA A 226 0.76 -2.83 12.19
C ALA A 226 -0.12 -2.15 13.24
N GLY A 227 -0.95 -2.91 13.97
CA GLY A 227 -1.76 -2.41 15.08
C GLY A 227 -0.98 -2.13 16.37
N PHE A 228 0.32 -2.42 16.41
CA PHE A 228 1.15 -2.30 17.61
C PHE A 228 2.33 -1.37 17.41
N VAL A 229 2.71 -0.71 18.50
CA VAL A 229 3.93 0.09 18.63
C VAL A 229 4.67 -0.28 19.90
N LEU A 230 5.99 -0.28 19.83
CA LEU A 230 6.87 -0.77 20.89
C LEU A 230 7.94 0.27 21.21
N ASP A 231 8.29 0.44 22.48
CA ASP A 231 9.54 1.08 22.83
C ASP A 231 10.70 0.14 22.46
N SER A 232 11.69 0.66 21.71
CA SER A 232 12.87 -0.10 21.28
C SER A 232 13.65 -0.75 22.42
N LYS A 233 13.58 -0.21 23.64
CA LYS A 233 14.28 -0.76 24.82
C LYS A 233 13.74 -2.14 25.21
N LEU A 234 12.54 -2.50 24.79
CA LEU A 234 11.97 -3.85 25.02
C LEU A 234 12.85 -4.96 24.43
N VAL A 235 13.58 -4.69 23.35
CA VAL A 235 14.41 -5.70 22.68
C VAL A 235 15.89 -5.63 23.06
N TRP A 236 16.33 -4.64 23.83
CA TRP A 236 17.73 -4.50 24.26
C TRP A 236 18.14 -5.53 25.32
N GLU A 237 19.40 -5.95 25.41
CA GLU A 237 19.84 -6.91 26.45
C GLU A 237 19.87 -6.27 27.84
N ASP A 238 20.59 -5.15 27.95
CA ASP A 238 20.91 -4.50 29.23
C ASP A 238 19.90 -3.42 29.64
N ALA A 239 18.68 -3.47 29.10
CA ALA A 239 17.64 -2.52 29.47
C ALA A 239 16.94 -2.94 30.76
N ASP A 240 16.64 -1.96 31.62
CA ASP A 240 15.75 -2.14 32.76
C ASP A 240 14.30 -2.28 32.25
N LYS A 241 13.88 -3.53 32.03
CA LYS A 241 12.58 -3.87 31.45
C LYS A 241 11.59 -4.27 32.53
N PRO A 242 10.30 -4.03 32.32
CA PRO A 242 9.27 -4.57 33.19
C PRO A 242 9.24 -6.10 33.17
N ASP A 243 8.94 -6.72 34.32
CA ASP A 243 8.91 -8.18 34.52
C ASP A 243 7.89 -8.92 33.63
N TRP A 244 6.90 -8.20 33.08
CA TRP A 244 5.90 -8.76 32.17
C TRP A 244 6.42 -8.93 30.73
N VAL A 245 7.61 -8.43 30.41
CA VAL A 245 8.25 -8.58 29.10
C VAL A 245 9.01 -9.91 29.05
N LYS A 246 8.71 -10.76 28.09
CA LYS A 246 9.47 -11.99 27.85
C LYS A 246 10.85 -11.70 27.29
N VAL A 247 11.80 -12.60 27.56
CA VAL A 247 13.12 -12.52 26.97
C VAL A 247 13.00 -12.70 25.46
N PHE A 248 13.51 -11.73 24.70
CA PHE A 248 13.39 -11.71 23.24
C PHE A 248 13.91 -12.99 22.58
N GLU A 249 15.01 -13.57 23.09
CA GLU A 249 15.58 -14.82 22.56
C GLU A 249 14.65 -16.03 22.71
N GLU A 250 13.87 -16.09 23.79
CA GLU A 250 12.92 -17.19 24.01
C GLU A 250 11.80 -17.12 22.96
N VAL A 251 11.20 -15.93 22.79
CA VAL A 251 10.15 -15.69 21.81
C VAL A 251 10.66 -15.85 20.37
N SER A 252 11.92 -15.49 20.11
CA SER A 252 12.50 -15.58 18.78
C SER A 252 12.89 -17.01 18.38
N ARG A 253 13.17 -17.89 19.34
CA ARG A 253 13.41 -19.33 19.10
C ARG A 253 12.14 -20.06 18.69
N ASP A 254 11.00 -19.64 19.22
CA ASP A 254 9.65 -20.12 18.82
C ASP A 254 9.15 -19.43 17.52
N GLY A 255 10.06 -18.84 16.74
CA GLY A 255 9.78 -17.92 15.63
C GLY A 255 8.92 -18.45 14.46
N GLU A 256 8.43 -19.69 14.53
CA GLU A 256 7.43 -20.22 13.61
C GLU A 256 6.00 -19.78 13.97
N ASP A 257 5.72 -19.48 15.25
CA ASP A 257 4.37 -19.27 15.79
C ASP A 257 4.10 -17.84 16.29
N VAL A 258 5.00 -16.88 16.02
CA VAL A 258 4.80 -15.49 16.44
C VAL A 258 3.82 -14.77 15.50
N GLU A 259 2.54 -14.84 15.84
CA GLU A 259 1.46 -14.20 15.08
C GLU A 259 1.35 -12.69 15.34
N SER A 260 1.68 -12.21 16.55
CA SER A 260 1.59 -10.79 16.91
C SER A 260 2.61 -10.38 17.98
N PRO A 261 2.87 -9.06 18.15
CA PRO A 261 3.71 -8.54 19.24
C PRO A 261 3.24 -8.90 20.65
N LEU A 262 1.98 -9.33 20.83
CA LEU A 262 1.50 -9.78 22.14
C LEU A 262 2.26 -11.01 22.66
N SER A 263 2.86 -11.81 21.76
CA SER A 263 3.68 -12.96 22.17
C SER A 263 4.87 -12.60 23.04
N PHE A 264 5.35 -11.34 22.97
CA PHE A 264 6.40 -10.79 23.83
C PHE A 264 5.95 -10.49 25.26
N LEU A 265 4.66 -10.61 25.57
CA LEU A 265 4.07 -10.22 26.84
C LEU A 265 3.64 -11.47 27.62
N ASN A 266 3.88 -11.46 28.93
CA ASN A 266 3.28 -12.40 29.86
C ASN A 266 1.83 -12.01 30.18
N ASP A 267 1.56 -10.70 30.18
CA ASP A 267 0.24 -10.13 30.43
C ASP A 267 -0.07 -9.08 29.35
N ALA A 268 -1.12 -9.33 28.54
CA ALA A 268 -1.55 -8.41 27.50
C ALA A 268 -2.37 -7.23 28.03
N SER A 269 -2.76 -7.24 29.31
CA SER A 269 -3.52 -6.14 29.94
C SER A 269 -2.70 -4.85 30.09
N VAL A 270 -1.37 -4.97 30.05
CA VAL A 270 -0.41 -3.85 30.18
C VAL A 270 -0.32 -2.99 28.92
N VAL A 271 -0.94 -3.42 27.82
CA VAL A 271 -0.87 -2.70 26.54
C VAL A 271 -1.65 -1.40 26.63
N GLU A 272 -1.00 -0.30 26.21
CA GLU A 272 -1.52 1.05 26.26
C GLU A 272 -2.45 1.31 25.07
N PRO A 273 -3.76 1.52 25.28
CA PRO A 273 -4.69 1.73 24.17
C PRO A 273 -4.60 3.17 23.65
N LEU A 274 -4.05 3.33 22.46
CA LEU A 274 -3.83 4.63 21.80
C LEU A 274 -5.06 5.06 20.98
N GLY A 275 -5.11 6.33 20.57
CA GLY A 275 -6.16 6.84 19.68
C GLY A 275 -7.54 6.90 20.36
N SER A 276 -7.58 7.39 21.59
CA SER A 276 -8.79 7.42 22.43
C SER A 276 -9.35 6.03 22.69
N CYS A 277 -8.47 5.09 23.02
CA CYS A 277 -8.73 3.65 23.05
C CYS A 277 -9.38 3.12 21.77
N GLY A 278 -8.65 3.22 20.67
CA GLY A 278 -9.04 2.62 19.40
C GLY A 278 -10.29 3.24 18.74
N ARG A 279 -10.89 4.28 19.34
CA ARG A 279 -12.03 5.00 18.74
C ARG A 279 -11.62 5.81 17.51
N LYS A 280 -10.34 6.08 17.35
CA LYS A 280 -9.77 6.78 16.21
C LYS A 280 -8.97 5.80 15.34
N VAL A 281 -9.45 5.57 14.11
CA VAL A 281 -8.72 4.79 13.10
C VAL A 281 -7.77 5.70 12.37
N MET A 282 -6.46 5.42 12.45
CA MET A 282 -5.39 6.21 11.83
C MET A 282 -4.48 5.35 10.93
N LEU A 283 -4.77 4.06 10.86
CA LEU A 283 -4.07 3.08 10.03
C LEU A 283 -5.11 2.21 9.33
N TRP A 284 -4.91 1.97 8.04
CA TRP A 284 -5.75 1.07 7.27
C TRP A 284 -4.90 -0.05 6.69
N TRP A 285 -5.32 -1.28 7.00
CA TRP A 285 -4.78 -2.48 6.40
C TRP A 285 -5.40 -2.66 5.02
N LEU A 286 -4.56 -2.53 4.00
CA LEU A 286 -4.94 -2.66 2.60
C LEU A 286 -3.92 -3.57 1.93
N ARG A 287 -4.37 -4.75 1.50
CA ARG A 287 -3.50 -5.73 0.86
C ARG A 287 -3.97 -5.97 -0.57
N VAL A 288 -3.43 -5.15 -1.48
CA VAL A 288 -3.70 -5.21 -2.92
C VAL A 288 -2.48 -5.79 -3.64
N GLU A 289 -2.69 -6.90 -4.34
CA GLU A 289 -1.66 -7.57 -5.13
C GLU A 289 -2.03 -7.61 -6.61
N ALA A 290 -1.01 -7.71 -7.45
CA ALA A 290 -1.21 -7.87 -8.88
C ALA A 290 -1.89 -9.22 -9.16
N ARG A 291 -2.81 -9.23 -10.12
CA ARG A 291 -3.41 -10.48 -10.60
C ARG A 291 -2.36 -11.37 -11.23
N ALA A 292 -2.58 -12.69 -11.19
CA ALA A 292 -1.70 -13.67 -11.83
C ALA A 292 -1.56 -13.45 -13.35
N ASP A 293 -2.55 -12.84 -14.01
CA ASP A 293 -2.53 -12.47 -15.42
C ASP A 293 -1.93 -11.07 -15.71
N SER A 294 -1.41 -10.39 -14.68
CA SER A 294 -0.74 -9.11 -14.84
C SER A 294 0.52 -9.28 -15.68
N LYS A 295 0.57 -8.58 -16.82
CA LYS A 295 1.74 -8.54 -17.72
C LYS A 295 2.83 -7.57 -17.26
N PHE A 296 2.70 -7.03 -16.06
CA PHE A 296 3.66 -6.05 -15.56
C PHE A 296 4.98 -6.75 -15.22
N PRO A 297 6.13 -6.22 -15.64
CA PRO A 297 7.42 -6.85 -15.39
C PRO A 297 7.66 -7.02 -13.89
N ALA A 298 8.29 -8.12 -13.50
CA ALA A 298 8.67 -8.38 -12.11
C ALA A 298 9.72 -7.36 -11.60
N ARG A 299 10.40 -6.68 -12.52
CA ARG A 299 11.37 -5.60 -12.28
C ARG A 299 10.81 -4.27 -12.75
N TRP A 300 11.35 -3.20 -12.19
CA TRP A 300 10.82 -1.83 -12.37
C TRP A 300 11.26 -1.17 -13.68
N ILE A 301 12.12 -1.85 -14.44
CA ILE A 301 12.70 -1.34 -15.67
C ILE A 301 11.92 -1.96 -16.83
N ILE A 302 11.23 -1.11 -17.59
CA ILE A 302 10.74 -1.48 -18.92
C ILE A 302 11.96 -1.38 -19.84
N ASP A 303 12.48 -2.53 -20.25
CA ASP A 303 13.63 -2.64 -21.15
C ASP A 303 13.22 -3.38 -22.44
N PRO A 304 13.29 -2.74 -23.62
CA PRO A 304 13.73 -1.36 -23.87
C PRO A 304 12.76 -0.32 -23.28
N PRO A 305 13.24 0.90 -22.97
CA PRO A 305 12.36 2.02 -22.61
C PRO A 305 11.25 2.14 -23.66
N LEU A 306 10.02 2.41 -23.25
CA LEU A 306 8.93 2.63 -24.20
C LEU A 306 9.34 3.75 -25.17
N ASP A 307 9.47 3.42 -26.45
CA ASP A 307 9.91 4.33 -27.53
C ASP A 307 9.05 5.61 -27.63
N ILE A 308 7.89 5.62 -26.97
CA ILE A 308 6.91 6.69 -27.04
C ILE A 308 6.47 7.04 -25.61
N THR A 309 7.06 8.10 -25.06
CA THR A 309 6.44 8.92 -24.01
C THR A 309 5.85 10.16 -24.69
N VAL A 310 4.68 10.04 -25.33
CA VAL A 310 3.96 11.25 -25.74
C VAL A 310 3.38 11.87 -24.46
N PRO A 311 3.67 13.13 -24.13
CA PRO A 311 2.89 13.86 -23.15
C PRO A 311 1.43 13.81 -23.62
N ALA A 312 0.48 13.51 -22.73
CA ALA A 312 -0.93 13.60 -23.05
C ALA A 312 -1.20 15.01 -23.60
N LYS A 313 -1.38 15.14 -24.92
CA LYS A 313 -1.71 16.41 -25.56
C LYS A 313 -3.13 16.75 -25.17
N ARG A 314 -3.27 17.47 -24.06
CA ARG A 314 -4.54 17.86 -23.42
C ARG A 314 -5.40 16.65 -23.04
N THR A 315 -5.61 16.41 -21.75
CA THR A 315 -6.92 15.90 -21.35
C THR A 315 -7.93 16.94 -21.83
N PRO A 316 -8.89 16.60 -22.71
CA PRO A 316 -9.97 17.51 -23.04
C PRO A 316 -10.85 17.58 -21.79
N TRP A 317 -10.46 18.42 -20.84
CA TRP A 317 -11.41 18.91 -19.85
C TRP A 317 -12.45 19.68 -20.66
N PRO A 318 -13.74 19.28 -20.66
CA PRO A 318 -14.75 20.08 -21.28
C PRO A 318 -14.75 21.46 -20.61
N ASP A 319 -14.68 22.53 -21.40
CA ASP A 319 -14.63 23.93 -20.91
C ASP A 319 -15.89 24.34 -20.14
N ALA A 320 -16.91 23.46 -20.10
CA ALA A 320 -18.12 23.61 -19.31
C ALA A 320 -18.45 22.29 -18.57
N PRO A 321 -19.00 22.37 -17.34
CA PRO A 321 -19.55 21.21 -16.66
C PRO A 321 -20.62 20.51 -17.51
N PRO A 322 -20.78 19.17 -17.42
CA PRO A 322 -21.90 18.48 -18.06
C PRO A 322 -23.23 19.05 -17.54
N GLU A 323 -24.13 19.44 -18.45
CA GLU A 323 -25.47 19.84 -18.08
C GLU A 323 -26.20 18.66 -17.44
N LEU A 324 -26.64 18.84 -16.20
CA LEU A 324 -27.45 17.87 -15.49
C LEU A 324 -28.81 17.75 -16.21
N PRO A 325 -29.32 16.52 -16.45
CA PRO A 325 -30.62 16.36 -17.07
C PRO A 325 -31.70 16.98 -16.18
N SER A 326 -32.34 18.03 -16.69
CA SER A 326 -33.52 18.63 -16.05
C SER A 326 -34.66 17.62 -16.08
N SER A 327 -35.07 17.16 -14.91
CA SER A 327 -36.24 16.31 -14.71
C SER A 327 -37.51 16.99 -15.24
N VAL A 328 -38.01 16.54 -16.39
CA VAL A 328 -39.45 16.57 -16.69
C VAL A 328 -39.81 15.28 -17.43
N GLU A 329 -40.52 14.42 -16.71
CA GLU A 329 -41.14 13.20 -17.21
C GLU A 329 -42.07 13.48 -18.41
N LYS A 330 -42.07 12.55 -19.37
CA LYS A 330 -43.28 12.08 -20.07
C LYS A 330 -43.05 10.70 -20.69
N VAL A 331 -43.13 9.70 -19.82
CA VAL A 331 -43.92 8.46 -19.90
C VAL A 331 -44.55 8.07 -21.27
N ILE A 332 -44.11 6.89 -21.76
CA ILE A 332 -44.80 5.78 -22.49
C ILE A 332 -45.08 5.90 -24.00
N SER A 333 -44.44 5.04 -24.80
CA SER A 333 -45.07 3.81 -25.33
C SER A 333 -44.08 2.91 -26.08
N ILE A 334 -44.02 1.65 -25.65
CA ILE A 334 -43.33 0.54 -26.31
C ILE A 334 -44.23 0.03 -27.43
N GLN A 335 -43.69 -0.16 -28.64
CA GLN A 335 -44.22 -1.17 -29.55
C GLN A 335 -43.11 -1.70 -30.46
N GLU A 336 -42.88 -3.01 -30.35
CA GLU A 336 -42.11 -3.84 -31.29
C GLU A 336 -42.64 -3.68 -32.71
N THR A 337 -41.74 -3.70 -33.71
CA THR A 337 -42.05 -4.39 -34.97
C THR A 337 -40.77 -4.77 -35.72
N THR A 338 -40.85 -5.98 -36.24
CA THR A 338 -39.92 -6.82 -36.98
C THR A 338 -39.62 -6.34 -38.41
N ASP A 339 -38.44 -6.76 -38.88
CA ASP A 339 -38.05 -7.11 -40.26
C ASP A 339 -38.48 -6.23 -41.45
N LYS A 340 -37.48 -5.77 -42.24
CA LYS A 340 -37.13 -6.37 -43.55
C LYS A 340 -36.03 -5.60 -44.30
N ARG A 341 -35.11 -6.39 -44.86
CA ARG A 341 -34.14 -6.02 -45.91
C ARG A 341 -34.83 -5.41 -47.14
N ALA A 342 -34.15 -4.46 -47.79
CA ALA A 342 -34.23 -4.25 -49.24
C ALA A 342 -32.88 -3.77 -49.82
N SER A 343 -32.63 -4.21 -51.05
CA SER A 343 -31.36 -4.26 -51.77
C SER A 343 -31.14 -3.15 -52.80
N LYS A 344 -29.86 -2.80 -53.01
CA LYS A 344 -29.16 -2.39 -54.25
C LYS A 344 -29.89 -1.55 -55.33
N SER A 345 -29.28 -0.39 -55.61
CA SER A 345 -29.07 0.24 -56.92
C SER A 345 -27.95 1.30 -56.73
N GLY A 346 -26.87 1.46 -57.50
CA GLY A 346 -26.57 1.01 -58.85
C GLY A 346 -26.40 2.19 -59.81
N SER A 347 -25.33 2.99 -59.72
CA SER A 347 -24.89 3.86 -60.83
C SER A 347 -23.44 4.32 -60.69
N ARG A 348 -22.59 3.92 -61.64
CA ARG A 348 -21.22 4.40 -61.86
C ARG A 348 -21.10 4.66 -63.36
N ARG A 349 -20.66 5.87 -63.76
CA ARG A 349 -19.70 6.12 -64.85
C ARG A 349 -19.61 7.61 -65.20
N LYS A 350 -18.38 8.13 -65.26
CA LYS A 350 -17.81 8.74 -66.47
C LYS A 350 -16.29 8.54 -66.47
N ARG A 351 -15.77 8.06 -67.60
CA ARG A 351 -14.35 7.92 -67.96
C ARG A 351 -13.91 9.21 -68.66
N SER A 352 -12.65 9.62 -68.50
CA SER A 352 -11.89 10.33 -69.53
C SER A 352 -10.43 9.84 -69.54
N SER A 353 -9.76 10.12 -70.65
CA SER A 353 -8.77 9.27 -71.31
C SER A 353 -7.32 9.78 -71.27
N ARG A 354 -6.42 8.82 -71.11
CA ARG A 354 -5.02 8.65 -71.57
C ARG A 354 -4.46 9.66 -72.62
N SER A 355 -3.23 10.18 -72.38
CA SER A 355 -2.17 10.27 -73.40
C SER A 355 -0.75 10.25 -72.80
N LYS A 356 0.21 9.73 -73.57
CA LYS A 356 1.60 9.33 -73.23
C LYS A 356 2.63 10.45 -73.52
N ARG A 357 3.75 10.47 -72.78
CA ARG A 357 5.11 10.62 -73.36
C ARG A 357 6.21 10.11 -72.41
N LYS A 358 7.28 9.58 -72.99
CA LYS A 358 8.39 8.80 -72.44
C LYS A 358 9.71 9.43 -72.94
N HIS A 359 10.77 9.47 -72.13
CA HIS A 359 12.23 9.43 -72.46
C HIS A 359 13.03 9.72 -71.16
N THR A 360 13.65 8.74 -70.49
CA THR A 360 14.99 8.10 -70.61
C THR A 360 16.20 8.90 -70.10
N ALA A 361 16.74 8.39 -68.98
CA ALA A 361 18.10 8.31 -68.41
C ALA A 361 19.31 9.06 -69.00
N LYS A 362 20.20 9.49 -68.08
CA LYS A 362 21.66 9.46 -68.25
C LYS A 362 22.38 9.27 -66.89
N VAL A 363 23.26 8.28 -66.87
CA VAL A 363 24.33 7.98 -65.91
C VAL A 363 25.61 8.67 -66.40
N ILE A 364 26.46 9.17 -65.51
CA ILE A 364 27.93 9.24 -65.66
C ILE A 364 28.57 8.99 -64.29
N ASP A 365 29.66 8.23 -64.31
CA ASP A 365 30.43 7.63 -63.23
C ASP A 365 31.84 8.28 -63.11
N GLU A 366 32.60 7.83 -62.10
CA GLU A 366 34.06 7.92 -61.88
C GLU A 366 34.70 9.20 -61.29
N HIS A 367 35.28 9.09 -60.09
CA HIS A 367 36.68 8.63 -59.92
C HIS A 367 37.10 8.43 -58.45
N ALA A 368 38.13 7.59 -58.30
CA ALA A 368 38.64 6.91 -57.11
C ALA A 368 39.58 7.73 -56.21
N SER A 369 39.75 7.27 -54.96
CA SER A 369 41.05 7.24 -54.26
C SER A 369 40.98 6.40 -52.97
N THR A 370 41.78 5.34 -52.92
CA THR A 370 42.07 4.43 -51.80
C THR A 370 43.38 4.81 -51.11
N ARG A 371 43.48 4.58 -49.77
CA ARG A 371 44.67 4.27 -48.91
C ARG A 371 44.42 4.82 -47.50
N ARG A 372 44.86 4.26 -46.36
CA ARG A 372 45.39 2.95 -45.91
C ARG A 372 45.41 3.03 -44.36
N SER A 373 45.27 1.87 -43.71
CA SER A 373 45.72 1.44 -42.36
C SER A 373 46.77 2.27 -41.56
N GLY A 374 46.67 2.23 -40.22
CA GLY A 374 47.85 2.17 -39.31
C GLY A 374 47.74 2.92 -37.97
N ASP A 375 47.80 2.16 -36.87
CA ASP A 375 48.39 2.42 -35.54
C ASP A 375 48.52 3.85 -35.00
N ASN A 376 47.73 4.18 -33.97
CA ASN A 376 48.15 4.33 -32.55
C ASN A 376 46.96 4.77 -31.69
#